data_AF-A0A0F8Y5A5-F1
#
_entry.id   AF-A0A0F8Y5A5-F1
#
_cell.length_a   1.000
_cell.length_b   1.000
_cell.length_c   1.000
_cell.angle_alpha   90.00
_cell.angle_beta   90.00
_cell.angle_gamma   90.00
#
_symmetry.space_group_name_H-M   'P 1'
#
loop_
_entity.id
_entity.type
_entity.pdbx_description
1 polymer ?
#
loop_
_entity_poly.entity_id
_entity_poly.type
_entity_poly.pdbx_seq_one_letter_code
_entity_poly.pdbx_strand_id
1 'polypeptide(L)'
;MKWQLLMAFLGYLGFMIWFGWWVSRNAKGGDNFLLGGRNLPFLLTLGTTVATMVGTGSSMGAVGFAYLNGWAGMIYGLGGACGILLLAKLFAPVREHEFMTMSEEISYYVGAHPVVKNTIAVFIFVASIGWLGAHILGGGMYLAWLTGLSPFSAKLIIALGFSIYVVIGGYVAVVWTDSIQALVLFVGFFLMAGVALYEVGGLAEMANA
;
A
#
# COMPACT_ATOMS: atom_id res chain seq x y z
N MET A 1 11.21 -11.53 -23.88
CA MET A 1 10.22 -11.54 -22.79
C MET A 1 10.73 -10.87 -21.50
N LYS A 2 11.75 -11.40 -20.80
CA LYS A 2 12.21 -10.85 -19.49
C LYS A 2 12.66 -9.38 -19.50
N TRP A 3 13.40 -8.96 -20.53
CA TRP A 3 13.82 -7.55 -20.69
C TRP A 3 12.66 -6.60 -20.99
N GLN A 4 11.61 -7.06 -21.69
CA GLN A 4 10.42 -6.25 -21.95
C GLN A 4 9.65 -5.97 -20.66
N LEU A 5 9.53 -6.96 -19.78
CA LEU A 5 8.92 -6.80 -18.46
C LEU A 5 9.71 -5.84 -17.58
N LEU A 6 11.04 -5.92 -17.60
CA LEU A 6 11.89 -4.99 -16.87
C LEU A 6 11.75 -3.56 -17.40
N MET A 7 11.76 -3.36 -18.72
CA MET A 7 11.56 -2.05 -19.32
C MET A 7 10.17 -1.48 -19.02
N ALA A 8 9.12 -2.30 -19.09
CA ALA A 8 7.76 -1.89 -18.72
C ALA A 8 7.69 -1.48 -17.25
N PHE A 9 8.32 -2.23 -16.34
CA PHE A 9 8.39 -1.91 -14.92
C PHE A 9 9.13 -0.58 -14.67
N LEU A 10 10.30 -0.39 -15.28
CA LEU A 10 11.07 0.86 -15.16
C LEU A 10 10.34 2.05 -15.77
N GLY A 11 9.65 1.86 -16.89
CA GLY A 11 8.80 2.88 -17.51
C GLY A 11 7.63 3.28 -16.61
N TYR A 12 6.95 2.29 -16.02
CA TYR A 12 5.91 2.51 -15.02
C TYR A 12 6.44 3.27 -13.80
N LEU A 13 7.60 2.87 -13.28
CA LEU A 13 8.25 3.53 -12.15
C LEU A 13 8.62 4.99 -12.47
N GLY A 14 9.18 5.24 -13.65
CA GLY A 14 9.49 6.58 -14.14
C GLY A 14 8.24 7.44 -14.30
N PHE A 15 7.15 6.88 -14.83
CA PHE A 15 5.87 7.56 -14.92
C PHE A 15 5.30 7.91 -13.53
N MET A 16 5.37 7.00 -12.55
CA MET A 16 4.93 7.26 -11.18
C MET A 16 5.75 8.37 -10.51
N ILE A 17 7.08 8.38 -10.69
CA ILE A 17 7.96 9.44 -10.19
C ILE A 17 7.57 10.80 -10.81
N TRP A 18 7.45 10.84 -12.14
CA TRP A 18 7.08 12.06 -12.86
C TRP A 18 5.70 12.57 -12.45
N PHE A 19 4.72 11.68 -12.35
CA PHE A 19 3.36 12.02 -11.97
C PHE A 19 3.29 12.52 -10.53
N GLY A 20 3.93 11.82 -9.59
CA GLY A 20 4.01 12.24 -8.19
C GLY A 20 4.61 13.64 -8.05
N TRP A 21 5.73 13.91 -8.74
CA TRP A 21 6.32 15.24 -8.80
C TRP A 21 5.39 16.29 -9.42
N TRP A 22 4.73 15.96 -10.53
CA TRP A 22 3.85 16.89 -11.24
C TRP A 22 2.65 17.32 -10.40
N VAL A 23 2.08 16.40 -9.63
CA VAL A 23 0.97 16.67 -8.71
C VAL A 23 1.44 17.45 -7.48
N SER A 24 2.63 17.13 -6.93
CA SER A 24 3.12 17.77 -5.71
C SER A 24 3.80 19.11 -5.90
N ARG A 25 4.21 19.48 -7.13
CA ARG A 25 4.99 20.70 -7.41
C ARG A 25 4.38 22.01 -6.89
N ASN A 26 3.06 22.03 -6.68
CA ASN A 26 2.34 23.21 -6.19
C ASN A 26 1.97 23.11 -4.69
N ALA A 27 2.19 21.96 -4.05
CA ALA A 27 1.91 21.72 -2.63
C ALA A 27 3.05 22.25 -1.76
N LYS A 28 3.08 23.58 -1.54
CA LYS A 28 4.08 24.22 -0.68
C LYS A 28 3.59 24.28 0.78
N GLY A 29 4.48 24.01 1.75
CA GLY A 29 4.22 24.10 3.19
C GLY A 29 4.22 22.76 3.93
N GLY A 30 4.61 22.76 5.21
CA GLY A 30 4.76 21.54 6.02
C GLY A 30 3.46 20.77 6.24
N ASP A 31 2.34 21.47 6.44
CA ASP A 31 1.01 20.86 6.58
C ASP A 31 0.53 20.19 5.28
N ASN A 32 0.80 20.82 4.13
CA ASN A 32 0.57 20.23 2.82
C ASN A 32 1.47 19.00 2.58
N PHE A 33 2.71 19.04 3.05
CA PHE A 33 3.66 17.94 2.89
C PHE A 33 3.30 16.72 3.75
N LEU A 34 2.82 16.93 4.98
CA LEU A 34 2.51 15.84 5.92
C LEU A 34 1.05 15.37 5.84
N LEU A 35 0.11 16.26 5.58
CA LEU A 35 -1.34 15.98 5.68
C LEU A 35 -2.13 16.29 4.41
N GLY A 36 -1.47 16.83 3.38
CA GLY A 36 -2.15 17.24 2.15
C GLY A 36 -3.17 18.35 2.36
N GLY A 37 -2.92 19.22 3.35
CA GLY A 37 -3.79 20.36 3.67
C GLY A 37 -5.14 19.95 4.24
N ARG A 38 -5.25 18.70 4.73
CA ARG A 38 -6.44 18.14 5.41
C ARG A 38 -7.74 18.23 4.60
N ASN A 39 -7.66 18.40 3.27
CA ASN A 39 -8.81 18.59 2.39
C ASN A 39 -8.75 17.67 1.16
N LEU A 40 -8.30 16.43 1.38
CA LEU A 40 -8.27 15.43 0.31
C LEU A 40 -9.69 14.95 -0.04
N PRO A 41 -10.02 14.84 -1.34
CA PRO A 41 -11.26 14.24 -1.81
C PRO A 41 -11.46 12.82 -1.28
N PHE A 42 -12.70 12.47 -0.94
CA PHE A 42 -13.07 11.17 -0.37
C PHE A 42 -12.53 9.98 -1.19
N LEU A 43 -12.67 10.02 -2.52
CA LEU A 43 -12.22 8.93 -3.39
C LEU A 43 -10.70 8.73 -3.35
N LEU A 44 -9.93 9.80 -3.18
CA LEU A 44 -8.47 9.72 -3.06
C LEU A 44 -8.07 9.16 -1.71
N THR A 45 -8.71 9.60 -0.62
CA THR A 45 -8.50 9.04 0.72
C THR A 45 -8.85 7.56 0.76
N LEU A 46 -9.96 7.16 0.14
CA LEU A 46 -10.33 5.75 0.03
C LEU A 46 -9.33 4.97 -0.82
N GLY A 47 -8.93 5.51 -1.98
CA GLY A 47 -7.95 4.91 -2.88
C GLY A 47 -6.61 4.62 -2.20
N THR A 48 -6.00 5.60 -1.54
CA THR A 48 -4.75 5.41 -0.80
C THR A 48 -4.88 4.47 0.39
N THR A 49 -6.02 4.53 1.11
CA THR A 49 -6.25 3.65 2.27
C THR A 49 -6.34 2.19 1.83
N VAL A 50 -7.05 1.93 0.73
CA VAL A 50 -7.16 0.59 0.14
C VAL A 50 -5.81 0.15 -0.43
N ALA A 51 -5.10 1.01 -1.17
CA ALA A 51 -3.76 0.70 -1.69
C ALA A 51 -2.79 0.30 -0.57
N THR A 52 -2.81 1.04 0.54
CA THR A 52 -1.96 0.79 1.72
C THR A 52 -2.27 -0.56 2.36
N MET A 53 -3.54 -0.98 2.37
CA MET A 53 -3.92 -2.29 2.92
C MET A 53 -3.46 -3.44 2.03
N VAL A 54 -3.46 -3.24 0.71
CA VAL A 54 -3.14 -4.29 -0.26
C VAL A 54 -1.65 -4.29 -0.57
N GLY A 55 -0.87 -4.91 0.33
CA GLY A 55 0.58 -5.06 0.20
C GLY A 55 1.05 -6.47 -0.21
N THR A 56 2.35 -6.72 -0.03
CA THR A 56 2.98 -8.04 -0.30
C THR A 56 2.43 -9.13 0.62
N GLY A 57 2.08 -8.80 1.87
CA GLY A 57 1.44 -9.73 2.80
C GLY A 57 0.06 -10.20 2.35
N SER A 58 -0.74 -9.31 1.76
CA SER A 58 -2.05 -9.68 1.21
C SER A 58 -1.93 -10.47 -0.10
N SER A 59 -1.10 -9.98 -1.03
CA SER A 59 -0.98 -10.55 -2.37
C SER A 59 -0.23 -11.89 -2.41
N MET A 60 0.80 -12.08 -1.57
CA MET A 60 1.50 -13.37 -1.46
C MET A 60 0.91 -14.23 -0.35
N GLY A 61 0.69 -13.65 0.83
CA GLY A 61 0.27 -14.39 2.01
C GLY A 61 -1.18 -14.85 1.93
N ALA A 62 -2.13 -13.95 1.64
CA ALA A 62 -3.54 -14.34 1.55
C ALA A 62 -3.81 -15.26 0.35
N VAL A 63 -3.16 -15.02 -0.79
CA VAL A 63 -3.27 -15.90 -1.96
C VAL A 63 -2.63 -17.26 -1.69
N GLY A 64 -1.45 -17.32 -1.07
CA GLY A 64 -0.83 -18.59 -0.67
C GLY A 64 -1.66 -19.36 0.35
N PHE A 65 -2.28 -18.65 1.30
CA PHE A 65 -3.23 -19.26 2.24
C PHE A 65 -4.49 -19.76 1.54
N ALA A 66 -5.03 -19.01 0.57
CA ALA A 66 -6.16 -19.43 -0.25
C ALA A 66 -5.85 -20.65 -1.10
N TYR A 67 -4.62 -20.75 -1.64
CA TYR A 67 -4.19 -21.94 -2.38
C TYR A 67 -4.20 -23.20 -1.51
N LEU A 68 -3.87 -23.08 -0.23
CA LEU A 68 -3.83 -24.21 0.71
C LEU A 68 -5.18 -24.49 1.41
N ASN A 69 -6.02 -23.47 1.59
CA ASN A 69 -7.23 -23.54 2.43
C ASN A 69 -8.50 -23.05 1.69
N GLY A 70 -8.45 -22.94 0.36
CA GLY A 70 -9.55 -22.47 -0.48
C GLY A 70 -10.09 -21.09 -0.08
N TRP A 71 -11.41 -21.00 0.06
CA TRP A 71 -12.13 -19.77 0.38
C TRP A 71 -11.77 -19.15 1.74
N ALA A 72 -11.10 -19.88 2.64
CA ALA A 72 -10.65 -19.32 3.91
C ALA A 72 -9.68 -18.13 3.72
N GLY A 73 -8.97 -18.04 2.59
CA GLY A 73 -8.14 -16.87 2.26
C GLY A 73 -8.93 -15.57 2.06
N MET A 74 -10.23 -15.66 1.75
CA MET A 74 -11.11 -14.49 1.64
C MET A 74 -11.23 -13.71 2.96
N ILE A 75 -11.01 -14.38 4.10
CA ILE A 75 -11.07 -13.76 5.43
C ILE A 75 -10.07 -12.59 5.54
N TYR A 76 -8.93 -12.65 4.87
CA TYR A 76 -7.97 -11.55 4.87
C TYR A 76 -8.55 -10.28 4.24
N GLY A 77 -9.17 -10.42 3.06
CA GLY A 77 -9.80 -9.30 2.35
C GLY A 77 -11.03 -8.77 3.06
N LEU A 78 -11.95 -9.65 3.47
CA LEU A 78 -13.17 -9.27 4.20
C LEU A 78 -12.87 -8.66 5.56
N GLY A 79 -11.97 -9.29 6.33
CA GLY A 79 -11.57 -8.81 7.65
C GLY A 79 -10.91 -7.43 7.56
N GLY A 80 -10.03 -7.22 6.58
CA GLY A 80 -9.41 -5.92 6.34
C GLY A 80 -10.43 -4.84 5.92
N ALA A 81 -11.34 -5.16 5.00
CA ALA A 81 -12.37 -4.23 4.55
C ALA A 81 -13.33 -3.85 5.70
N CYS A 82 -13.82 -4.83 6.44
CA CYS A 82 -14.65 -4.60 7.63
C CYS A 82 -13.90 -3.77 8.68
N GLY A 83 -12.63 -4.10 8.93
CA GLY A 83 -11.77 -3.39 9.89
C GLY A 83 -11.60 -1.91 9.54
N ILE A 84 -11.29 -1.59 8.29
CA ILE A 84 -11.15 -0.19 7.82
C ILE A 84 -12.47 0.56 7.94
N LEU A 85 -13.59 -0.04 7.49
CA LEU A 85 -14.89 0.63 7.53
C LEU A 85 -15.35 0.87 8.98
N LEU A 86 -15.09 -0.08 9.88
CA LEU A 86 -15.34 0.08 11.31
C LEU A 86 -14.46 1.16 11.93
N LEU A 87 -13.16 1.17 11.64
CA LEU A 87 -12.24 2.22 12.11
C LEU A 87 -12.67 3.59 11.61
N ALA A 88 -12.99 3.72 10.32
CA ALA A 88 -13.48 4.97 9.74
C ALA A 88 -14.76 5.44 10.45
N LYS A 89 -15.71 4.54 10.75
CA LYS A 89 -16.95 4.91 11.44
C LYS A 89 -16.72 5.32 12.89
N LEU A 90 -15.87 4.60 13.63
CA LEU A 90 -15.65 4.81 15.06
C LEU A 90 -14.73 6.00 15.34
N PHE A 91 -13.70 6.20 14.51
CA PHE A 91 -12.64 7.18 14.73
C PHE A 91 -12.71 8.39 13.79
N ALA A 92 -13.66 8.47 12.84
CA ALA A 92 -13.87 9.69 12.06
C ALA A 92 -14.07 10.96 12.91
N PRO A 93 -14.81 10.94 14.05
CA PRO A 93 -15.00 12.14 14.88
C PRO A 93 -13.69 12.69 15.46
N VAL A 94 -12.67 11.85 15.64
CA VAL A 94 -11.35 12.25 16.18
C VAL A 94 -10.68 13.30 15.28
N ARG A 95 -11.09 13.40 14.01
CA ARG A 95 -10.61 14.44 13.09
C ARG A 95 -10.80 15.87 13.63
N GLU A 96 -11.79 16.10 14.48
CA GLU A 96 -12.02 17.42 15.13
C GLU A 96 -10.86 17.85 16.04
N HIS A 97 -10.08 16.89 16.55
CA HIS A 97 -8.93 17.18 17.40
C HIS A 97 -7.65 17.49 16.63
N GLU A 98 -7.67 17.36 15.30
CA GLU A 98 -6.59 17.85 14.44
C GLU A 98 -5.20 17.27 14.77
N PHE A 99 -5.15 16.03 15.28
CA PHE A 99 -3.90 15.34 15.60
C PHE A 99 -3.03 15.13 14.36
N MET A 100 -1.71 15.26 14.56
CA MET A 100 -0.72 15.06 13.50
C MET A 100 -0.24 13.61 13.41
N THR A 101 -0.22 12.89 14.54
CA THR A 101 0.28 11.51 14.60
C THR A 101 -0.63 10.63 15.46
N MET A 102 -0.64 9.33 15.16
CA MET A 102 -1.34 8.35 16.00
C MET A 102 -0.81 8.32 17.44
N SER A 103 0.48 8.60 17.65
CA SER A 103 1.07 8.69 18.99
C SER A 103 0.52 9.87 19.79
N GLU A 104 0.19 10.98 19.12
CA GLU A 104 -0.44 12.14 19.73
C GLU A 104 -1.88 11.82 20.13
N GLU A 105 -2.65 11.22 19.21
CA GLU A 105 -4.01 10.74 19.47
C GLU A 105 -4.06 9.80 20.68
N ILE A 106 -3.21 8.77 20.71
CA ILE A 106 -3.25 7.81 21.83
C ILE A 106 -2.87 8.49 23.15
N SER A 107 -1.90 9.42 23.13
CA SER A 107 -1.51 10.16 24.33
C SER A 107 -2.62 11.05 24.86
N TYR A 108 -3.52 11.53 24.01
CA TYR A 108 -4.66 12.37 24.41
C TYR A 108 -5.58 11.66 25.41
N TYR A 109 -5.84 10.36 25.22
CA TYR A 109 -6.70 9.57 26.11
C TYR A 109 -6.12 9.35 27.52
N VAL A 110 -4.83 9.64 27.73
CA VAL A 110 -4.13 9.52 29.01
C VAL A 110 -3.63 10.86 29.53
N GLY A 111 -4.27 11.96 29.13
CA GLY A 111 -3.92 13.31 29.60
C GLY A 111 -2.70 13.93 28.92
N ALA A 112 -2.45 13.59 27.66
CA ALA A 112 -1.35 14.10 26.83
C ALA A 112 0.05 13.91 27.44
N HIS A 113 0.25 12.82 28.19
CA HIS A 113 1.51 12.57 28.89
C HIS A 113 2.70 12.40 27.91
N PRO A 114 3.76 13.22 28.00
CA PRO A 114 4.86 13.22 27.01
C PRO A 114 5.57 11.87 26.88
N VAL A 115 5.72 11.14 27.98
CA VAL A 115 6.34 9.80 27.97
C VAL A 115 5.53 8.83 27.12
N VAL A 116 4.20 8.84 27.25
CA VAL A 116 3.34 7.93 26.47
C VAL A 116 3.41 8.28 24.99
N LYS A 117 3.31 9.57 24.64
CA LYS A 117 3.46 10.06 23.27
C LYS A 117 4.79 9.59 22.65
N ASN A 118 5.90 9.81 23.34
CA ASN A 118 7.23 9.48 22.84
C ASN A 118 7.46 7.97 22.72
N THR A 119 7.04 7.19 23.72
CA THR A 119 7.15 5.73 23.68
C THR A 119 6.37 5.13 22.52
N ILE A 120 5.13 5.56 22.30
CA ILE A 120 4.31 5.09 21.18
C ILE A 120 4.92 5.52 19.84
N ALA A 121 5.42 6.76 19.74
CA ALA A 121 6.08 7.23 18.53
C ALA A 121 7.29 6.35 18.16
N VAL A 122 8.12 5.96 19.14
CA VAL A 122 9.25 5.04 18.92
C VAL A 122 8.78 3.68 18.46
N PHE A 123 7.75 3.10 19.08
CA PHE A 123 7.21 1.80 18.66
C PHE A 123 6.66 1.83 17.23
N ILE A 124 5.87 2.86 16.89
CA ILE A 124 5.34 3.04 15.53
C ILE A 124 6.48 3.20 14.51
N PHE A 125 7.53 3.96 14.86
CA PHE A 125 8.69 4.14 14.00
C PHE A 125 9.41 2.82 13.72
N VAL A 126 9.70 2.03 14.76
CA VAL A 126 10.34 0.71 14.63
C VAL A 126 9.46 -0.25 13.83
N ALA A 127 8.15 -0.27 14.08
CA ALA A 127 7.21 -1.09 13.32
C ALA A 127 7.20 -0.70 11.83
N SER A 128 7.27 0.59 11.52
CA SER A 128 7.32 1.10 10.14
C SER A 128 8.58 0.65 9.39
N ILE A 129 9.73 0.54 10.08
CA ILE A 129 10.97 0.00 9.49
C ILE A 129 10.78 -1.48 9.11
N GLY A 130 10.20 -2.28 10.02
CA GLY A 130 9.91 -3.68 9.74
C GLY A 130 8.94 -3.85 8.56
N TRP A 131 7.90 -3.02 8.52
CA TRP A 131 6.91 -2.98 7.45
C TRP A 131 7.54 -2.64 6.09
N LEU A 132 8.40 -1.61 6.06
CA LEU A 132 9.15 -1.22 4.87
C LEU A 132 10.04 -2.37 4.38
N GLY A 133 10.75 -3.04 5.29
CA GLY A 133 11.57 -4.20 4.98
C GLY A 133 10.77 -5.33 4.32
N ALA A 134 9.59 -5.65 4.86
CA ALA A 134 8.71 -6.67 4.29
C ALA A 134 8.24 -6.32 2.85
N HIS A 135 7.99 -5.04 2.57
CA HIS A 135 7.61 -4.57 1.24
C HIS A 135 8.76 -4.63 0.24
N ILE A 136 9.98 -4.25 0.64
CA ILE A 136 11.17 -4.37 -0.20
C ILE A 136 11.47 -5.85 -0.52
N LEU A 137 11.34 -6.73 0.48
CA LEU A 137 11.53 -8.16 0.29
C LEU A 137 10.51 -8.75 -0.68
N GLY A 138 9.21 -8.52 -0.45
CA GLY A 138 8.15 -9.06 -1.30
C GLY A 138 8.16 -8.45 -2.71
N GLY A 139 8.34 -7.13 -2.83
CA GLY A 139 8.47 -6.46 -4.13
C GLY A 139 9.70 -6.95 -4.90
N GLY A 140 10.83 -7.15 -4.21
CA GLY A 140 12.03 -7.72 -4.79
C GLY A 140 11.84 -9.17 -5.29
N MET A 141 11.05 -9.98 -4.57
CA MET A 141 10.70 -11.33 -5.01
C MET A 141 9.86 -11.30 -6.29
N TYR A 142 8.82 -10.46 -6.37
CA TYR A 142 8.02 -10.30 -7.59
C TYR A 142 8.88 -9.88 -8.78
N LEU A 143 9.71 -8.85 -8.61
CA LEU A 143 10.55 -8.33 -9.68
C LEU A 143 11.59 -9.37 -10.14
N ALA A 144 12.24 -10.07 -9.20
CA ALA A 144 13.18 -11.15 -9.52
C ALA A 144 12.50 -12.29 -10.29
N TRP A 145 11.29 -12.69 -9.90
CA TRP A 145 10.53 -13.74 -10.59
C TRP A 145 10.16 -13.34 -12.02
N LEU A 146 9.66 -12.12 -12.23
CA LEU A 146 9.26 -11.62 -13.55
C LEU A 146 10.44 -11.42 -14.51
N THR A 147 11.55 -10.89 -14.00
CA THR A 147 12.66 -10.41 -14.85
C THR A 147 13.85 -11.36 -14.88
N GLY A 148 13.92 -12.32 -13.95
CA GLY A 148 15.07 -13.20 -13.78
C GLY A 148 16.31 -12.52 -13.19
N LEU A 149 16.17 -11.31 -12.64
CA LEU A 149 17.26 -10.63 -11.93
C LEU A 149 17.66 -11.38 -10.65
N SER A 150 18.90 -11.17 -10.21
CA SER A 150 19.31 -11.67 -8.90
C SER A 150 18.42 -11.07 -7.80
N PRO A 151 18.08 -11.83 -6.73
CA PRO A 151 17.26 -11.30 -5.64
C PRO A 151 17.84 -10.04 -5.01
N PHE A 152 19.17 -9.90 -5.00
CA PHE A 152 19.84 -8.70 -4.49
C PHE A 152 19.59 -7.49 -5.41
N SER A 153 19.80 -7.63 -6.72
CA SER A 153 19.58 -6.56 -7.69
C SER A 153 18.12 -6.11 -7.72
N ALA A 154 17.17 -7.05 -7.65
CA ALA A 154 15.74 -6.74 -7.64
C ALA A 154 15.34 -5.94 -6.39
N LYS A 155 15.82 -6.33 -5.20
CA LYS A 155 15.59 -5.59 -3.95
C LYS A 155 16.17 -4.17 -4.02
N LEU A 156 17.37 -4.02 -4.59
CA LEU A 156 18.02 -2.72 -4.73
C LEU A 156 17.21 -1.79 -5.64
N ILE A 157 16.71 -2.29 -6.77
CA ILE A 157 15.86 -1.51 -7.70
C ILE A 157 14.56 -1.08 -7.01
N ILE A 158 13.90 -2.00 -6.29
CA ILE A 158 12.66 -1.69 -5.55
C ILE A 158 12.91 -0.63 -4.47
N ALA A 159 13.96 -0.79 -3.67
CA ALA A 159 14.30 0.15 -2.61
C ALA A 159 14.61 1.54 -3.17
N LEU A 160 15.48 1.64 -4.18
CA LEU A 160 15.83 2.91 -4.82
C LEU A 160 14.62 3.58 -5.48
N GLY A 161 13.83 2.79 -6.22
CA GLY A 161 12.64 3.28 -6.90
C GLY A 161 11.64 3.91 -5.94
N PHE A 162 11.33 3.22 -4.83
CA PHE A 162 10.45 3.74 -3.78
C PHE A 162 11.03 4.98 -3.09
N SER A 163 12.31 4.95 -2.70
CA SER A 163 12.95 6.07 -2.02
C SER A 163 12.91 7.36 -2.83
N ILE A 164 13.13 7.27 -4.16
CA ILE A 164 13.19 8.46 -5.02
C ILE A 164 11.84 9.18 -5.08
N TYR A 165 10.73 8.49 -5.34
CA TYR A 165 9.45 9.19 -5.51
C TYR A 165 8.84 9.66 -4.18
N VAL A 166 9.10 8.95 -3.08
CA VAL A 166 8.65 9.36 -1.74
C VAL A 166 9.31 10.67 -1.32
N VAL A 167 10.62 10.81 -1.54
CA VAL A 167 11.37 12.03 -1.18
C VAL A 167 10.91 13.24 -1.98
N ILE A 168 10.55 13.07 -3.24
CA ILE A 168 10.18 14.17 -4.15
C ILE A 168 8.75 14.68 -3.89
N GLY A 169 7.86 13.81 -3.40
CA GLY A 169 6.43 14.01 -3.52
C GLY A 169 5.69 14.53 -2.28
N GLY A 170 6.11 14.14 -1.07
CA GLY A 170 5.30 14.34 0.14
C GLY A 170 3.96 13.57 0.11
N TYR A 171 3.11 13.76 1.13
CA TYR A 171 1.87 12.99 1.29
C TYR A 171 0.89 13.17 0.11
N VAL A 172 0.79 14.37 -0.46
CA VAL A 172 -0.08 14.62 -1.63
C VAL A 172 0.30 13.73 -2.82
N ALA A 173 1.60 13.61 -3.14
CA ALA A 173 2.03 12.73 -4.21
C ALA A 173 1.65 11.28 -3.91
N VAL A 174 1.91 10.83 -2.68
CA VAL A 174 1.62 9.45 -2.23
C VAL A 174 0.15 9.13 -2.44
N VAL A 175 -0.76 9.97 -1.96
CA VAL A 175 -2.21 9.73 -2.07
C VAL A 175 -2.66 9.56 -3.52
N TRP A 176 -2.11 10.39 -4.42
CA TRP A 176 -2.42 10.34 -5.83
C TRP A 176 -1.79 9.13 -6.54
N THR A 177 -0.51 8.84 -6.28
CA THR A 177 0.16 7.67 -6.86
C THR A 177 -0.49 6.38 -6.38
N ASP A 178 -0.84 6.30 -5.09
CA ASP A 178 -1.48 5.15 -4.49
C ASP A 178 -2.86 4.90 -5.09
N SER A 179 -3.64 5.96 -5.33
CA SER A 179 -4.96 5.83 -5.95
C SER A 179 -4.87 5.25 -7.36
N ILE A 180 -3.87 5.65 -8.16
CA ILE A 180 -3.62 5.05 -9.48
C ILE A 180 -3.14 3.61 -9.33
N GLN A 181 -2.23 3.36 -8.39
CA GLN A 181 -1.70 2.02 -8.11
C GLN A 181 -2.81 1.05 -7.68
N ALA A 182 -3.76 1.50 -6.86
CA ALA A 182 -4.93 0.71 -6.47
C ALA A 182 -5.73 0.28 -7.71
N LEU A 183 -6.00 1.20 -8.64
CA LEU A 183 -6.72 0.89 -9.87
C LEU A 183 -5.97 -0.16 -10.70
N VAL A 184 -4.67 0.04 -10.91
CA VAL A 184 -3.81 -0.92 -11.64
C VAL A 184 -3.84 -2.29 -10.96
N LEU A 185 -3.76 -2.31 -9.63
CA LEU A 185 -3.76 -3.52 -8.82
C LEU A 185 -5.09 -4.27 -8.93
N PHE A 186 -6.23 -3.59 -8.75
CA PHE A 186 -7.55 -4.23 -8.85
C PHE A 186 -7.82 -4.76 -10.25
N VAL A 187 -7.52 -3.97 -11.29
CA VAL A 187 -7.64 -4.42 -12.68
C VAL A 187 -6.77 -5.66 -12.90
N GLY A 188 -5.53 -5.64 -12.42
CA GLY A 188 -4.63 -6.79 -12.48
C GLY A 188 -5.19 -8.04 -11.79
N PHE A 189 -5.74 -7.90 -10.58
CA PHE A 189 -6.35 -9.01 -9.84
C PHE A 189 -7.58 -9.58 -10.55
N PHE A 190 -8.49 -8.73 -11.05
CA PHE A 190 -9.67 -9.21 -11.78
C PHE A 190 -9.29 -9.91 -13.09
N LEU A 191 -8.31 -9.38 -13.84
CA LEU A 191 -7.80 -10.02 -15.04
C LEU A 191 -7.17 -11.38 -14.72
N MET A 192 -6.32 -11.45 -13.71
CA MET A 192 -5.68 -12.71 -13.29
C MET A 192 -6.70 -13.75 -12.82
N ALA A 193 -7.70 -13.34 -12.04
CA ALA A 193 -8.77 -14.22 -11.60
C ALA A 193 -9.60 -14.74 -12.79
N GLY A 194 -9.94 -13.87 -13.75
CA GLY A 194 -10.67 -14.25 -14.95
C GLY A 194 -9.91 -15.23 -15.84
N VAL A 195 -8.60 -14.99 -16.06
CA VAL A 195 -7.73 -15.90 -16.82
C VAL A 195 -7.61 -17.24 -16.10
N ALA A 196 -7.34 -17.25 -14.80
CA ALA A 196 -7.23 -18.48 -14.02
C ALA A 196 -8.54 -19.30 -14.08
N LEU A 197 -9.69 -18.64 -13.98
CA LEU A 197 -10.99 -19.30 -14.07
C LEU A 197 -11.24 -19.92 -15.46
N TYR A 198 -10.82 -19.22 -16.52
CA TYR A 198 -10.90 -19.72 -17.89
C TYR A 198 -10.03 -20.96 -18.09
N GLU A 199 -8.78 -20.93 -17.61
CA GLU A 199 -7.83 -22.05 -17.71
C GLU A 199 -8.30 -23.30 -16.94
N VAL A 200 -9.00 -23.12 -15.82
CA VAL A 200 -9.58 -24.23 -15.03
C VAL A 200 -10.84 -24.81 -15.68
N GLY A 201 -11.45 -24.14 -16.67
CA GLY A 201 -12.68 -24.59 -17.32
C GLY A 201 -13.97 -24.06 -16.67
N GLY A 202 -13.87 -23.06 -15.79
CA GLY A 202 -15.01 -22.37 -15.19
C GLY A 202 -15.24 -22.70 -13.70
N LEU A 203 -16.26 -22.04 -13.12
CA LEU A 203 -16.53 -22.09 -11.68
C LEU A 203 -16.95 -23.49 -11.21
N ALA A 204 -17.63 -24.24 -12.08
CA ALA A 204 -18.07 -25.60 -11.77
C ALA A 204 -16.87 -26.52 -11.52
N GLU A 205 -15.84 -26.42 -12.36
CA GLU A 205 -14.66 -27.26 -12.25
C GLU A 205 -13.71 -26.81 -11.15
N MET A 206 -13.66 -25.50 -10.89
CA MET A 206 -12.95 -24.94 -9.73
C MET A 206 -13.52 -25.46 -8.39
N ALA A 207 -14.82 -25.72 -8.29
CA ALA A 207 -15.43 -26.24 -7.07
C ALA A 207 -15.11 -27.73 -6.82
N ASN A 208 -14.64 -28.44 -7.86
CA ASN A 208 -14.31 -29.86 -7.84
C ASN A 208 -12.80 -30.13 -7.75
N ALA A 209 -11.97 -29.09 -7.84
CA ALA A 209 -10.50 -29.12 -7.77
C ALA A 209 -9.99 -28.94 -6.34
#